data_AF-C0NDR6-F1
#
_entry.id   AF-C0NDR6-F1
#
_cell.length_a   1.000
_cell.length_b   1.000
_cell.length_c   1.000
_cell.angle_alpha   90.00
_cell.angle_beta   90.00
_cell.angle_gamma   90.00
#
_symmetry.space_group_name_H-M   'P 1'
#
loop_
_entity.id
_entity.type
_entity.pdbx_description
1 polymer ?
#
loop_
_entity_poly.entity_id
_entity_poly.type
_entity_poly.pdbx_seq_one_letter_code
_entity_poly.pdbx_strand_id
1 'polypeptide(L)'
;MVKIQTKLRASPAKERHNAHPAEQKKDSKVRSSSRLQSLRKHHDFERPSLPSLVHPTVFTIGHGTRTLPELIELLQSAHVTKLLDIRSIPRSFTNPQFNRDTLESSSELDSAHISYLWFGPLLGGRRNAKQPKLEEHTTIRVAAFRNYAGYMRTQLFKDGLAELKGIAENLQTSNEGYLAIMCSETVWWRCHRRMIADILVTQGWNVQHLGVKKEPMEHERWEIARVGDEGNLIYDGRERRSKRNKCLS
;
A
#
# COMPACT_ATOMS: atom_id res chain seq x y z
N MET A 1 8.47 11.92 52.23
CA MET A 1 9.80 11.54 52.74
C MET A 1 10.75 11.36 51.57
N VAL A 2 11.92 12.01 51.65
CA VAL A 2 13.20 11.82 50.93
C VAL A 2 13.23 11.98 49.39
N LYS A 3 13.80 13.12 48.97
CA LYS A 3 14.46 13.39 47.67
C LYS A 3 15.88 12.82 47.71
N ILE A 4 16.39 12.21 46.63
CA ILE A 4 17.83 12.25 46.30
C ILE A 4 18.00 12.38 44.77
N GLN A 5 18.68 13.45 44.36
CA GLN A 5 19.24 13.70 43.03
C GLN A 5 20.69 13.18 43.00
N THR A 6 21.13 12.66 41.85
CA THR A 6 22.56 12.49 41.57
C THR A 6 22.85 12.93 40.12
N LYS A 7 23.64 14.00 39.98
CA LYS A 7 24.30 14.43 38.74
C LYS A 7 25.73 13.89 38.74
N LEU A 8 26.22 13.41 37.61
CA LEU A 8 27.66 13.31 37.33
C LEU A 8 27.95 13.81 35.91
N ARG A 9 28.99 14.63 35.78
CA ARG A 9 29.50 15.29 34.58
C ARG A 9 30.93 14.80 34.29
N ALA A 10 31.25 14.78 33.00
CA ALA A 10 32.53 15.11 32.34
C ALA A 10 33.75 14.17 32.44
N SER A 11 34.32 13.82 31.28
CA SER A 11 35.75 14.01 30.94
C SER A 11 36.05 13.81 29.43
N PRO A 12 37.03 14.55 28.83
CA PRO A 12 37.41 14.50 27.39
C PRO A 12 38.87 14.05 27.11
N ALA A 13 39.24 13.82 25.83
CA ALA A 13 40.62 13.79 25.26
C ALA A 13 40.54 13.93 23.70
N LYS A 14 41.16 14.90 22.98
CA LYS A 14 42.58 15.11 22.56
C LYS A 14 43.16 13.90 21.79
N GLU A 15 43.83 13.97 20.61
CA GLU A 15 44.65 14.98 19.90
C GLU A 15 45.18 14.37 18.55
N ARG A 16 45.79 15.19 17.63
CA ARG A 16 46.83 14.87 16.58
C ARG A 16 46.38 14.41 15.15
N HIS A 17 47.00 14.75 13.99
CA HIS A 17 48.26 15.42 13.57
C HIS A 17 48.23 15.91 12.09
N ASN A 18 49.00 16.97 11.77
CA ASN A 18 49.84 17.36 10.59
C ASN A 18 49.60 16.72 9.19
N ALA A 19 49.58 17.36 8.00
CA ALA A 19 50.24 18.50 7.32
C ALA A 19 51.30 18.09 6.23
N HIS A 20 50.95 18.40 4.95
CA HIS A 20 51.79 18.68 3.73
C HIS A 20 52.73 17.61 3.13
N PRO A 21 53.29 17.77 1.89
CA PRO A 21 53.16 18.81 0.83
C PRO A 21 53.00 18.27 -0.63
N ALA A 22 53.05 19.20 -1.61
CA ALA A 22 52.94 19.03 -3.06
C ALA A 22 54.23 18.57 -3.78
N GLU A 23 54.09 17.90 -4.93
CA GLU A 23 55.14 17.73 -5.94
C GLU A 23 54.60 17.83 -7.38
N GLN A 24 55.42 18.48 -8.23
CA GLN A 24 55.21 18.79 -9.63
C GLN A 24 55.73 17.67 -10.55
N LYS A 25 55.34 17.77 -11.83
CA LYS A 25 56.12 17.55 -13.07
C LYS A 25 55.75 16.36 -13.98
N LYS A 26 55.60 16.77 -15.25
CA LYS A 26 56.18 16.24 -16.50
C LYS A 26 55.22 15.58 -17.48
N ASP A 27 55.06 16.31 -18.57
CA ASP A 27 54.76 15.85 -19.93
C ASP A 27 55.52 14.57 -20.31
N SER A 28 54.78 13.63 -20.93
CA SER A 28 55.36 12.70 -21.88
C SER A 28 54.35 12.43 -23.02
N LYS A 29 54.68 12.97 -24.19
CA LYS A 29 54.09 12.58 -25.48
C LYS A 29 54.35 11.09 -25.72
N VAL A 30 53.29 10.30 -25.90
CA VAL A 30 53.38 8.98 -26.55
C VAL A 30 52.68 9.04 -27.89
N ARG A 31 53.47 8.83 -28.94
CA ARG A 31 53.08 8.73 -30.34
C ARG A 31 52.37 7.40 -30.62
N SER A 32 51.29 7.50 -31.40
CA SER A 32 50.80 6.54 -32.41
C SER A 32 51.10 5.05 -32.23
N SER A 33 50.04 4.27 -32.01
CA SER A 33 49.92 2.93 -32.61
C SER A 33 48.54 2.80 -33.25
N SER A 34 48.54 2.82 -34.57
CA SER A 34 47.40 2.75 -35.48
C SER A 34 46.79 1.34 -35.60
N ARG A 35 46.60 0.63 -34.48
CA ARG A 35 46.14 -0.78 -34.50
C ARG A 35 44.90 -1.09 -33.67
N LEU A 36 44.26 -0.10 -33.04
CA LEU A 36 43.04 -0.28 -32.24
C LEU A 36 41.77 0.34 -32.84
N GLN A 37 41.80 0.77 -34.10
CA GLN A 37 40.62 1.33 -34.78
C GLN A 37 39.71 0.29 -35.46
N SER A 38 39.95 -1.02 -35.28
CA SER A 38 39.14 -2.09 -35.91
C SER A 38 38.11 -2.76 -34.99
N LEU A 39 37.81 -2.19 -33.82
CA LEU A 39 36.74 -2.65 -32.93
C LEU A 39 35.69 -1.55 -32.72
N ARG A 40 35.17 -1.02 -33.84
CA ARG A 40 33.87 -0.36 -33.89
C ARG A 40 32.94 -1.22 -34.73
N LYS A 41 32.67 -2.43 -34.25
CA LYS A 41 31.51 -3.19 -34.71
C LYS A 41 30.33 -2.73 -33.89
N HIS A 42 29.33 -2.24 -34.61
CA HIS A 42 27.98 -1.98 -34.14
C HIS A 42 27.50 -3.12 -33.25
N HIS A 43 27.47 -2.87 -31.94
CA HIS A 43 26.47 -3.48 -31.08
C HIS A 43 25.62 -2.34 -30.57
N ASP A 44 24.66 -1.95 -31.41
CA ASP A 44 23.40 -1.44 -30.89
C ASP A 44 22.83 -2.57 -30.02
N PHE A 45 23.16 -2.52 -28.74
CA PHE A 45 22.49 -3.30 -27.72
C PHE A 45 21.06 -2.75 -27.67
N GLU A 46 20.16 -3.38 -28.42
CA GLU A 46 18.74 -3.35 -28.11
C GLU A 46 18.59 -3.76 -26.64
N ARG A 47 18.41 -2.77 -25.76
CA ARG A 47 17.99 -3.01 -24.38
C ARG A 47 16.66 -3.75 -24.47
N PRO A 48 16.55 -4.97 -23.92
CA PRO A 48 15.24 -5.62 -23.82
C PRO A 48 14.31 -4.67 -23.08
N SER A 49 13.21 -4.28 -23.72
CA SER A 49 12.12 -3.61 -23.04
C SER A 49 11.60 -4.55 -21.97
N LEU A 50 11.76 -4.17 -20.70
CA LEU A 50 11.09 -4.87 -19.60
C LEU A 50 9.59 -4.90 -19.93
N PRO A 51 8.92 -6.07 -19.86
CA PRO A 51 7.48 -6.10 -20.01
C PRO A 51 6.91 -5.12 -18.99
N SER A 52 6.03 -4.22 -19.42
CA SER A 52 5.26 -3.38 -18.52
C SER A 52 4.48 -4.32 -17.61
N LEU A 53 5.03 -4.61 -16.43
CA LEU A 53 4.44 -5.52 -15.45
C LEU A 53 3.12 -4.88 -15.01
N VAL A 54 2.02 -5.37 -15.57
CA VAL A 54 0.67 -4.97 -15.19
C VAL A 54 0.45 -5.48 -13.77
N HIS A 55 0.21 -4.57 -12.82
CA HIS A 55 -0.09 -4.92 -11.44
C HIS A 55 -1.27 -5.92 -11.37
N PRO A 56 -1.23 -6.91 -10.48
CA PRO A 56 -2.32 -7.85 -10.33
C PRO A 56 -3.57 -7.17 -9.80
N THR A 57 -4.73 -7.73 -10.14
CA THR A 57 -6.01 -7.30 -9.57
C THR A 57 -6.04 -7.59 -8.07
N VAL A 58 -6.41 -6.59 -7.28
CA VAL A 58 -6.73 -6.75 -5.86
C VAL A 58 -8.24 -6.74 -5.69
N PHE A 59 -8.79 -7.78 -5.09
CA PHE A 59 -10.21 -7.83 -4.78
C PHE A 59 -10.49 -7.20 -3.42
N THR A 60 -11.73 -6.76 -3.22
CA THR A 60 -12.23 -6.38 -1.90
C THR A 60 -13.57 -7.04 -1.66
N ILE A 61 -13.83 -7.46 -0.43
CA ILE A 61 -15.10 -8.07 -0.05
C ILE A 61 -15.58 -7.56 1.32
N GLY A 62 -16.90 -7.49 1.47
CA GLY A 62 -17.57 -7.19 2.74
C GLY A 62 -18.33 -8.42 3.21
N HIS A 63 -18.03 -8.94 4.40
CA HIS A 63 -18.71 -10.14 4.88
C HIS A 63 -20.20 -9.87 5.21
N GLY A 64 -20.55 -8.65 5.64
CA GLY A 64 -21.93 -8.30 5.95
C GLY A 64 -22.55 -9.29 6.94
N THR A 65 -23.71 -9.81 6.59
CA THR A 65 -24.43 -10.88 7.29
C THR A 65 -24.39 -12.22 6.55
N ARG A 66 -23.44 -12.40 5.63
CA ARG A 66 -23.30 -13.65 4.87
C ARG A 66 -22.95 -14.82 5.79
N THR A 67 -23.27 -16.01 5.34
CA THR A 67 -22.64 -17.24 5.83
C THR A 67 -21.19 -17.34 5.33
N LEU A 68 -20.37 -18.16 5.97
CA LEU A 68 -19.00 -18.40 5.50
C LEU A 68 -18.98 -19.08 4.12
N PRO A 69 -19.84 -20.08 3.81
CA PRO A 69 -19.97 -20.64 2.47
C PRO A 69 -20.27 -19.60 1.37
N GLU A 70 -21.21 -18.68 1.61
CA GLU A 70 -21.51 -17.60 0.64
C GLU A 70 -20.32 -16.65 0.42
N LEU A 71 -19.52 -16.40 1.46
CA LEU A 71 -18.28 -15.62 1.32
C LEU A 71 -17.27 -16.40 0.46
N ILE A 72 -17.09 -17.69 0.74
CA ILE A 72 -16.14 -18.56 0.02
C ILE A 72 -16.51 -18.66 -1.46
N GLU A 73 -17.79 -18.84 -1.79
CA GLU A 73 -18.26 -18.90 -3.18
C GLU A 73 -17.90 -17.62 -3.96
N LEU A 74 -18.07 -16.45 -3.35
CA LEU A 74 -17.69 -15.17 -3.95
C LEU A 74 -16.16 -15.01 -4.13
N LEU A 75 -15.36 -15.59 -3.23
CA LEU A 75 -13.91 -15.57 -3.33
C LEU A 75 -13.41 -16.51 -4.43
N GLN A 76 -13.98 -17.71 -4.51
CA GLN A 76 -13.64 -18.71 -5.51
C GLN A 76 -14.03 -18.29 -6.93
N SER A 77 -15.17 -17.61 -7.10
CA SER A 77 -15.57 -17.07 -8.41
C SER A 77 -14.60 -16.03 -8.97
N ALA A 78 -13.77 -15.44 -8.11
CA ALA A 78 -12.72 -14.49 -8.46
C ALA A 78 -11.30 -15.11 -8.37
N HIS A 79 -11.17 -16.43 -8.21
CA HIS A 79 -9.91 -17.14 -7.99
C HIS A 79 -9.05 -16.55 -6.85
N VAL A 80 -9.69 -16.05 -5.80
CA VAL A 80 -8.99 -15.55 -4.62
C VAL A 80 -8.52 -16.72 -3.77
N THR A 81 -7.23 -16.72 -3.43
CA THR A 81 -6.58 -17.73 -2.58
C THR A 81 -5.97 -17.13 -1.32
N LYS A 82 -5.85 -15.79 -1.23
CA LYS A 82 -5.45 -15.07 -0.02
C LYS A 82 -6.52 -14.09 0.44
N LEU A 83 -7.02 -14.27 1.66
CA LEU A 83 -7.98 -13.38 2.29
C LEU A 83 -7.30 -12.56 3.40
N LEU A 84 -7.12 -11.26 3.17
CA LEU A 84 -6.56 -10.32 4.13
C LEU A 84 -7.67 -9.61 4.89
N ASP A 85 -7.81 -9.91 6.18
CA ASP A 85 -8.77 -9.23 7.04
C ASP A 85 -8.21 -7.92 7.57
N ILE A 86 -8.76 -6.82 7.08
CA ILE A 86 -8.34 -5.47 7.44
C ILE A 86 -9.22 -4.87 8.56
N ARG A 87 -9.98 -5.68 9.30
CA ARG A 87 -10.73 -5.18 10.47
C ARG A 87 -9.76 -4.94 11.62
N SER A 88 -9.78 -3.73 12.20
CA SER A 88 -8.98 -3.43 13.40
C SER A 88 -9.32 -4.33 14.59
N ILE A 89 -10.59 -4.74 14.71
CA ILE A 89 -11.09 -5.65 15.72
C ILE A 89 -11.93 -6.71 15.00
N PRO A 90 -11.33 -7.84 14.60
CA PRO A 90 -12.00 -8.92 13.86
C PRO A 90 -12.81 -9.83 14.80
N ARG A 91 -13.70 -9.22 15.61
CA ARG A 91 -14.59 -9.93 16.55
C ARG A 91 -15.99 -9.35 16.44
N SER A 92 -16.98 -10.22 16.38
CA SER A 92 -18.40 -9.92 16.20
C SER A 92 -19.24 -10.92 17.00
N PHE A 93 -20.17 -10.41 17.80
CA PHE A 93 -21.15 -11.26 18.47
C PHE A 93 -22.23 -11.75 17.51
N THR A 94 -22.67 -10.90 16.58
CA THR A 94 -23.74 -11.21 15.61
C THR A 94 -23.27 -12.12 14.48
N ASN A 95 -21.98 -12.03 14.12
CA ASN A 95 -21.41 -12.80 13.02
C ASN A 95 -20.13 -13.55 13.49
N PRO A 96 -20.25 -14.48 14.45
CA PRO A 96 -19.12 -15.15 15.07
C PRO A 96 -18.34 -16.06 14.10
N GLN A 97 -18.96 -16.47 12.98
CA GLN A 97 -18.31 -17.20 11.90
C GLN A 97 -17.18 -16.39 11.24
N PHE A 98 -17.22 -15.05 11.35
CA PHE A 98 -16.15 -14.18 10.91
C PHE A 98 -15.31 -13.66 12.07
N ASN A 99 -15.24 -14.33 13.23
CA ASN A 99 -14.22 -13.97 14.21
C ASN A 99 -12.84 -14.44 13.74
N ARG A 100 -11.78 -13.71 14.12
CA ARG A 100 -10.42 -14.05 13.71
C ARG A 100 -10.04 -15.48 14.07
N ASP A 101 -10.28 -15.88 15.30
CA ASP A 101 -10.04 -17.23 15.80
C ASP A 101 -10.80 -18.28 14.98
N THR A 102 -12.06 -18.00 14.62
CA THR A 102 -12.84 -18.89 13.75
C THR A 102 -12.28 -19.00 12.33
N LEU A 103 -11.82 -17.89 11.74
CA LEU A 103 -11.29 -17.86 10.38
C LEU A 103 -9.86 -18.43 10.29
N GLU A 104 -9.03 -18.19 11.30
CA GLU A 104 -7.67 -18.74 11.40
C GLU A 104 -7.67 -20.27 11.47
N SER A 105 -8.71 -20.88 12.06
CA SER A 105 -8.86 -22.34 12.18
C SER A 105 -9.99 -22.92 11.31
N SER A 106 -10.38 -22.24 10.24
CA SER A 106 -11.55 -22.64 9.43
C SER A 106 -11.19 -23.76 8.45
N SER A 107 -11.74 -24.96 8.68
CA SER A 107 -11.63 -26.07 7.73
C SER A 107 -12.34 -25.80 6.39
N GLU A 108 -13.34 -24.93 6.36
CA GLU A 108 -14.03 -24.53 5.13
C GLU A 108 -13.11 -23.68 4.23
N LEU A 109 -12.36 -22.73 4.83
CA LEU A 109 -11.35 -21.95 4.11
C LEU A 109 -10.20 -22.85 3.61
N ASP A 110 -9.73 -23.77 4.46
CA ASP A 110 -8.68 -24.72 4.08
C ASP A 110 -9.13 -25.61 2.91
N SER A 111 -10.36 -26.14 2.96
CA SER A 111 -10.95 -26.96 1.88
C SER A 111 -11.13 -26.16 0.58
N ALA A 112 -11.36 -24.86 0.69
CA ALA A 112 -11.44 -23.95 -0.44
C ALA A 112 -10.07 -23.47 -0.96
N HIS A 113 -8.96 -23.88 -0.32
CA HIS A 113 -7.60 -23.41 -0.59
C HIS A 113 -7.43 -21.89 -0.44
N ILE A 114 -8.11 -21.30 0.54
CA ILE A 114 -8.05 -19.86 0.85
C ILE A 114 -7.34 -19.68 2.18
N SER A 115 -6.12 -19.14 2.18
CA SER A 115 -5.46 -18.84 3.46
C SER A 115 -5.87 -17.47 3.99
N TYR A 116 -6.12 -17.39 5.29
CA TYR A 116 -6.49 -16.18 6.01
C TYR A 116 -5.28 -15.49 6.65
N LEU A 117 -5.20 -14.16 6.54
CA LEU A 117 -4.21 -13.34 7.25
C LEU A 117 -4.88 -12.11 7.87
N TRP A 118 -4.54 -11.78 9.11
CA TRP A 118 -5.08 -10.61 9.79
C TRP A 118 -4.17 -9.39 9.67
N PHE A 119 -4.63 -8.37 8.94
CA PHE A 119 -3.92 -7.12 8.65
C PHE A 119 -4.48 -5.92 9.44
N GLY A 120 -5.33 -6.16 10.44
CA GLY A 120 -5.95 -5.12 11.26
C GLY A 120 -4.97 -4.11 11.89
N PRO A 121 -3.78 -4.51 12.40
CA PRO A 121 -2.82 -3.55 12.94
C PRO A 121 -2.34 -2.50 11.91
N LEU A 122 -2.07 -2.94 10.67
CA LEU A 122 -1.47 -2.12 9.62
C LEU A 122 -2.50 -1.43 8.73
N LEU A 123 -3.62 -2.07 8.40
CA LEU A 123 -4.61 -1.56 7.44
C LEU A 123 -5.99 -1.29 8.06
N GLY A 124 -6.14 -1.52 9.36
CA GLY A 124 -7.36 -1.36 10.12
C GLY A 124 -8.05 0.00 10.04
N GLY A 125 -9.36 0.01 9.73
CA GLY A 125 -10.17 1.22 9.61
C GLY A 125 -10.40 2.06 10.87
N ARG A 126 -10.28 1.49 12.08
CA ARG A 126 -10.52 2.23 13.34
C ARG A 126 -9.25 2.98 13.76
N ARG A 127 -9.23 4.30 13.58
CA ARG A 127 -8.11 5.19 13.93
C ARG A 127 -8.59 6.37 14.77
N ASN A 128 -7.77 6.77 15.75
CA ASN A 128 -8.06 7.89 16.65
C ASN A 128 -7.97 9.25 15.92
N ALA A 129 -8.33 10.35 16.57
CA ALA A 129 -8.27 11.70 15.95
C ALA A 129 -6.88 12.35 15.97
N LYS A 130 -5.83 11.67 16.45
CA LYS A 130 -4.45 12.16 16.50
C LYS A 130 -3.65 11.63 15.31
N GLN A 131 -4.16 11.85 14.10
CA GLN A 131 -3.53 11.41 12.87
C GLN A 131 -2.89 12.62 12.17
N PRO A 132 -1.83 12.43 11.37
CA PRO A 132 -1.17 13.55 10.71
C PRO A 132 -2.07 14.15 9.63
N LYS A 133 -1.93 15.47 9.41
CA LYS A 133 -2.51 16.21 8.28
C LYS A 133 -4.03 16.11 8.10
N LEU A 134 -4.77 15.95 9.19
CA LEU A 134 -6.24 15.86 9.13
C LEU A 134 -6.89 17.10 8.50
N GLU A 135 -6.25 18.26 8.65
CA GLU A 135 -6.66 19.54 8.08
C GLU A 135 -6.67 19.56 6.54
N GLU A 136 -5.96 18.65 5.88
CA GLU A 136 -5.93 18.56 4.42
C GLU A 136 -7.20 17.89 3.85
N HIS A 137 -7.91 17.08 4.63
CA HIS A 137 -9.05 16.26 4.18
C HIS A 137 -10.40 16.96 4.37
N THR A 138 -10.50 18.19 3.88
CA THR A 138 -11.57 19.15 4.23
C THR A 138 -12.98 18.73 3.77
N THR A 139 -13.11 17.83 2.80
CA THR A 139 -14.42 17.40 2.27
C THR A 139 -14.98 16.18 2.98
N ILE A 140 -14.17 15.46 3.77
CA ILE A 140 -14.64 14.28 4.50
C ILE A 140 -15.45 14.70 5.74
N ARG A 141 -16.78 14.51 5.66
CA ARG A 141 -17.70 14.80 6.76
C ARG A 141 -17.62 13.81 7.92
N VAL A 142 -17.42 12.52 7.63
CA VAL A 142 -17.40 11.47 8.65
C VAL A 142 -16.02 11.40 9.31
N ALA A 143 -15.96 11.63 10.63
CA ALA A 143 -14.71 11.66 11.39
C ALA A 143 -13.86 10.39 11.22
N ALA A 144 -14.49 9.21 11.21
CA ALA A 144 -13.78 7.94 11.02
C ALA A 144 -13.00 7.86 9.69
N PHE A 145 -13.59 8.33 8.59
CA PHE A 145 -12.91 8.40 7.29
C PHE A 145 -11.79 9.44 7.30
N ARG A 146 -12.00 10.58 7.98
CA ARG A 146 -10.98 11.63 8.07
C ARG A 146 -9.76 11.14 8.84
N ASN A 147 -10.00 10.49 9.98
CA ASN A 147 -8.96 9.84 10.78
C ASN A 147 -8.20 8.81 9.94
N TYR A 148 -8.92 7.97 9.18
CA TYR A 148 -8.27 6.98 8.33
C TYR A 148 -7.42 7.62 7.23
N ALA A 149 -7.88 8.69 6.58
CA ALA A 149 -7.10 9.43 5.60
C ALA A 149 -5.78 9.98 6.19
N GLY A 150 -5.82 10.53 7.40
CA GLY A 150 -4.60 10.94 8.10
C GLY A 150 -3.70 9.74 8.42
N TYR A 151 -4.27 8.61 8.84
CA TYR A 151 -3.53 7.38 9.10
C TYR A 151 -2.79 6.85 7.85
N MET A 152 -3.35 7.05 6.67
CA MET A 152 -2.71 6.64 5.40
C MET A 152 -1.37 7.33 5.14
N ARG A 153 -1.07 8.46 5.81
CA ARG A 153 0.23 9.14 5.72
C ARG A 153 1.30 8.53 6.62
N THR A 154 0.92 7.64 7.54
CA THR A 154 1.86 7.04 8.50
C THR A 154 2.72 5.95 7.86
N GLN A 155 3.92 5.74 8.38
CA GLN A 155 4.80 4.67 7.91
C GLN A 155 4.15 3.28 8.08
N LEU A 156 3.44 3.04 9.20
CA LEU A 156 2.72 1.77 9.42
C LEU A 156 1.70 1.44 8.33
N PHE A 157 0.96 2.45 7.85
CA PHE A 157 0.06 2.22 6.72
C PHE A 157 0.82 1.92 5.43
N LYS A 158 1.90 2.67 5.16
CA LYS A 158 2.75 2.47 3.96
C LYS A 158 3.37 1.06 3.96
N ASP A 159 3.84 0.59 5.11
CA ASP A 159 4.39 -0.76 5.28
C ASP A 159 3.32 -1.83 5.01
N GLY A 160 2.12 -1.68 5.58
CA GLY A 160 1.00 -2.59 5.32
C GLY A 160 0.53 -2.60 3.88
N LEU A 161 0.53 -1.44 3.22
CA LEU A 161 0.19 -1.35 1.79
C LEU A 161 1.28 -2.01 0.93
N ALA A 162 2.56 -1.86 1.27
CA ALA A 162 3.66 -2.52 0.59
C ALA A 162 3.60 -4.05 0.76
N GLU A 163 3.28 -4.54 1.96
CA GLU A 163 3.11 -5.97 2.23
C GLU A 163 1.92 -6.56 1.45
N LEU A 164 0.78 -5.88 1.43
CA LEU A 164 -0.39 -6.28 0.62
C LEU A 164 -0.02 -6.43 -0.85
N LYS A 165 0.71 -5.45 -1.41
CA LYS A 165 1.15 -5.46 -2.80
C LYS A 165 2.11 -6.60 -3.09
N GLY A 166 3.10 -6.80 -2.21
CA GLY A 166 4.06 -7.89 -2.34
C GLY A 166 3.38 -9.26 -2.33
N ILE A 167 2.36 -9.47 -1.48
CA ILE A 167 1.58 -10.71 -1.50
C ILE A 167 0.85 -10.86 -2.84
N ALA A 168 0.19 -9.82 -3.33
CA ALA A 168 -0.54 -9.87 -4.60
C ALA A 168 0.38 -10.15 -5.81
N GLU A 169 1.54 -9.49 -5.87
CA GLU A 169 2.57 -9.71 -6.90
C GLU A 169 3.17 -11.13 -6.84
N ASN A 170 3.39 -11.65 -5.63
CA ASN A 170 3.86 -13.02 -5.45
C ASN A 170 2.85 -14.03 -6.00
N LEU A 171 1.56 -13.90 -5.66
CA LEU A 171 0.50 -14.78 -6.18
C LEU A 171 0.39 -14.74 -7.70
N GLN A 172 0.56 -13.56 -8.30
CA GLN A 172 0.55 -13.42 -9.76
C GLN A 172 1.75 -14.10 -10.40
N THR A 173 2.94 -13.91 -9.82
CA THR A 173 4.20 -14.49 -10.34
C THR A 173 4.22 -16.01 -10.19
N SER A 174 3.63 -16.55 -9.12
CA SER A 174 3.49 -18.00 -8.88
C SER A 174 2.26 -18.63 -9.56
N ASN A 175 1.38 -17.83 -10.16
CA ASN A 175 0.09 -18.26 -10.71
C ASN A 175 -0.80 -18.99 -9.68
N GLU A 176 -0.80 -18.50 -8.44
CA GLU A 176 -1.54 -19.08 -7.30
C GLU A 176 -2.86 -18.35 -7.02
N GLY A 177 -3.32 -17.46 -7.92
CA GLY A 177 -4.60 -16.77 -7.82
C GLY A 177 -4.47 -15.31 -7.37
N TYR A 178 -5.48 -14.82 -6.67
CA TYR A 178 -5.58 -13.40 -6.28
C TYR A 178 -5.73 -13.20 -4.78
N LEU A 179 -5.54 -11.94 -4.36
CA LEU A 179 -5.74 -11.47 -3.01
C LEU A 179 -7.05 -10.70 -2.89
N ALA A 180 -7.79 -10.91 -1.81
CA ALA A 180 -8.90 -10.05 -1.41
C ALA A 180 -8.69 -9.42 -0.04
N ILE A 181 -8.99 -8.12 0.09
CA ILE A 181 -9.12 -7.46 1.41
C ILE A 181 -10.56 -7.53 1.92
N MET A 182 -10.74 -7.92 3.17
CA MET A 182 -12.04 -8.12 3.80
C MET A 182 -12.32 -7.13 4.93
N CYS A 183 -13.54 -6.59 4.96
CA CYS A 183 -14.09 -5.89 6.13
C CYS A 183 -15.53 -6.35 6.43
N SER A 184 -16.13 -5.84 7.50
CA SER A 184 -17.51 -6.17 7.89
C SER A 184 -18.60 -5.52 7.04
N GLU A 185 -18.40 -4.28 6.60
CA GLU A 185 -19.38 -3.55 5.80
C GLU A 185 -19.50 -4.18 4.40
N THR A 186 -20.73 -4.50 3.96
CA THR A 186 -21.01 -5.06 2.64
C THR A 186 -20.61 -4.08 1.54
N VAL A 187 -21.05 -2.83 1.63
CA VAL A 187 -20.85 -1.85 0.56
C VAL A 187 -19.52 -1.11 0.71
N TRP A 188 -18.64 -1.28 -0.27
CA TRP A 188 -17.25 -0.79 -0.19
C TRP A 188 -17.16 0.72 0.01
N TRP A 189 -18.08 1.51 -0.55
CA TRP A 189 -18.10 2.98 -0.45
C TRP A 189 -18.48 3.52 0.94
N ARG A 190 -19.03 2.69 1.83
CA ARG A 190 -19.26 3.04 3.25
C ARG A 190 -18.18 2.51 4.18
N CYS A 191 -17.14 1.89 3.62
CA CYS A 191 -16.05 1.30 4.36
C CYS A 191 -14.71 2.00 4.06
N HIS A 192 -13.74 1.85 4.97
CA HIS A 192 -12.35 2.27 4.74
C HIS A 192 -11.68 1.53 3.58
N ARG A 193 -12.20 0.36 3.18
CA ARG A 193 -11.81 -0.35 1.95
C ARG A 193 -11.74 0.57 0.73
N ARG A 194 -12.67 1.54 0.61
CA ARG A 194 -12.64 2.57 -0.44
C ARG A 194 -11.30 3.30 -0.50
N MET A 195 -10.73 3.68 0.64
CA MET A 195 -9.54 4.54 0.69
C MET A 195 -8.26 3.75 0.39
N ILE A 196 -8.22 2.46 0.78
CA ILE A 196 -7.17 1.54 0.31
C ILE A 196 -7.28 1.34 -1.21
N ALA A 197 -8.49 1.15 -1.71
CA ALA A 197 -8.73 1.02 -3.14
C ALA A 197 -8.32 2.30 -3.90
N ASP A 198 -8.64 3.49 -3.38
CA ASP A 198 -8.27 4.77 -3.97
C ASP A 198 -6.75 4.89 -4.17
N ILE A 199 -5.94 4.52 -3.15
CA ILE A 199 -4.47 4.64 -3.25
C ILE A 199 -3.89 3.59 -4.20
N LEU A 200 -4.45 2.38 -4.23
CA LEU A 200 -4.05 1.32 -5.17
C LEU A 200 -4.30 1.75 -6.62
N VAL A 201 -5.51 2.20 -6.96
CA VAL A 201 -5.82 2.64 -8.34
C VAL A 201 -5.03 3.88 -8.74
N THR A 202 -4.73 4.77 -7.80
CA THR A 202 -3.83 5.92 -8.03
C THR A 202 -2.42 5.48 -8.41
N GLN A 203 -2.00 4.31 -7.93
CA GLN A 203 -0.68 3.71 -8.20
C GLN A 203 -0.72 2.73 -9.38
N GLY A 204 -1.79 2.73 -10.18
CA GLY A 204 -1.91 1.91 -11.38
C GLY A 204 -2.38 0.47 -11.16
N TRP A 205 -2.87 0.13 -9.97
CA TRP A 205 -3.42 -1.19 -9.67
C TRP A 205 -4.87 -1.28 -10.14
N ASN A 206 -5.29 -2.47 -10.57
CA ASN A 206 -6.71 -2.78 -10.74
C ASN A 206 -7.32 -3.21 -9.39
N VAL A 207 -8.46 -2.63 -9.02
CA VAL A 207 -9.19 -3.02 -7.81
C VAL A 207 -10.64 -3.33 -8.15
N GLN A 208 -11.13 -4.48 -7.70
CA GLN A 208 -12.50 -4.93 -7.95
C GLN A 208 -13.23 -5.30 -6.66
N HIS A 209 -14.50 -4.94 -6.56
CA HIS A 209 -15.33 -5.15 -5.38
C HIS A 209 -16.30 -6.32 -5.58
N LEU A 210 -16.14 -7.35 -4.76
CA LEU A 210 -16.97 -8.55 -4.74
C LEU A 210 -18.22 -8.34 -3.87
N GLY A 211 -19.31 -9.03 -4.25
CA GLY A 211 -20.50 -9.20 -3.40
C GLY A 211 -21.42 -8.00 -3.26
N VAL A 212 -21.26 -6.94 -4.07
CA VAL A 212 -22.26 -5.86 -4.16
C VAL A 212 -23.25 -6.10 -5.30
N LYS A 213 -22.75 -6.60 -6.43
CA LYS A 213 -23.51 -7.05 -7.59
C LYS A 213 -23.09 -8.49 -7.91
N LYS A 214 -23.76 -9.10 -8.89
CA LYS A 214 -23.39 -10.42 -9.42
C LYS A 214 -21.95 -10.42 -9.94
N GLU A 215 -21.62 -9.43 -10.75
CA GLU A 215 -20.26 -9.23 -11.28
C GLU A 215 -19.42 -8.34 -10.36
N PRO A 216 -18.08 -8.55 -10.29
CA PRO A 216 -17.17 -7.64 -9.61
C PRO A 216 -17.28 -6.21 -10.14
N MET A 217 -17.35 -5.23 -9.24
CA MET A 217 -17.40 -3.82 -9.63
C MET A 217 -15.99 -3.23 -9.62
N GLU A 218 -15.54 -2.66 -10.74
CA GLU A 218 -14.29 -1.90 -10.80
C GLU A 218 -14.34 -0.69 -9.86
N HIS A 219 -13.22 -0.43 -9.18
CA HIS A 219 -13.08 0.71 -8.29
C HIS A 219 -12.73 1.97 -9.06
N GLU A 220 -13.60 2.97 -8.99
CA GLU A 220 -13.27 4.32 -9.39
C GLU A 220 -12.81 5.13 -8.17
N ARG A 221 -11.64 5.76 -8.30
CA ARG A 221 -11.09 6.65 -7.27
C ARG A 221 -12.12 7.69 -6.88
N TRP A 222 -12.37 7.81 -5.57
CA TRP A 222 -13.38 8.69 -5.00
C TRP A 222 -13.20 10.14 -5.50
N GLU A 223 -14.26 10.77 -6.01
CA GLU A 223 -14.15 12.03 -6.78
C GLU A 223 -13.63 13.23 -5.99
N ILE A 224 -13.58 13.13 -4.65
CA ILE A 224 -13.04 14.16 -3.77
C ILE A 224 -11.54 13.98 -3.51
N ALA A 225 -10.96 12.85 -3.90
CA ALA A 225 -9.55 12.53 -3.76
C ALA A 225 -8.73 13.15 -4.90
N ARG A 226 -7.57 13.69 -4.56
CA ARG A 226 -6.52 14.08 -5.49
C ARG A 226 -5.17 13.60 -4.99
N VAL A 227 -4.20 13.52 -5.89
CA VAL A 227 -2.82 13.21 -5.50
C VAL A 227 -2.20 14.47 -4.89
N GLY A 228 -1.57 14.31 -3.73
CA GLY A 228 -0.83 15.30 -2.99
C GLY A 228 0.68 15.10 -3.09
N ASP A 229 1.39 15.57 -2.08
CA ASP A 229 2.82 15.38 -1.89
C ASP A 229 3.17 13.90 -1.69
N GLU A 230 4.33 13.49 -2.21
CA GLU A 230 4.87 12.12 -2.09
C GLU A 230 3.91 11.00 -2.55
N GLY A 231 2.93 11.32 -3.41
CA GLY A 231 1.92 10.37 -3.88
C GLY A 231 0.81 10.05 -2.86
N ASN A 232 0.74 10.76 -1.72
CA ASN A 232 -0.35 10.60 -0.76
C ASN A 232 -1.67 11.14 -1.32
N LEU A 233 -2.81 10.60 -0.87
CA LEU A 233 -4.12 11.12 -1.26
C LEU A 233 -4.61 12.21 -0.33
N ILE A 234 -5.16 13.28 -0.93
CA ILE A 234 -5.83 14.37 -0.21
C ILE A 234 -7.30 14.43 -0.64
N TYR A 235 -8.20 14.34 0.33
CA TYR A 235 -9.66 14.33 0.13
C TYR A 235 -10.29 15.72 0.36
N ASP A 236 -10.06 16.65 -0.57
CA ASP A 236 -10.49 18.06 -0.47
C ASP A 236 -11.41 18.55 -1.60
N GLY A 237 -11.73 17.69 -2.57
CA GLY A 237 -12.62 18.01 -3.69
C GLY A 237 -12.12 19.08 -4.65
N ARG A 238 -10.86 19.52 -4.56
CA ARG A 238 -10.32 20.60 -5.42
C ARG A 238 -10.22 20.17 -6.89
N GLU A 239 -9.87 18.92 -7.17
CA GLU A 239 -9.80 18.40 -8.55
C GLU A 239 -11.17 18.41 -9.24
N ARG A 240 -12.24 18.01 -8.52
CA ARG A 240 -13.62 18.07 -9.01
C ARG A 240 -14.09 19.49 -9.31
N ARG A 241 -13.74 20.46 -8.45
CA ARG A 241 -14.07 21.88 -8.67
C ARG A 241 -13.37 22.43 -9.91
N SER A 242 -12.09 22.07 -10.13
CA SER A 242 -11.34 22.48 -11.31
C SER A 242 -11.96 21.94 -12.61
N LYS A 243 -12.34 20.66 -12.65
CA LYS A 243 -13.02 20.06 -13.82
C LYS A 243 -14.36 20.73 -14.13
N ARG A 244 -15.17 21.03 -13.10
CA ARG A 244 -16.45 21.74 -13.29
C ARG A 244 -16.28 23.16 -13.79
N ASN A 245 -15.30 23.91 -13.28
CA ASN A 245 -15.04 25.27 -13.74
C ASN A 245 -14.58 25.33 -15.20
N LYS A 246 -13.82 24.33 -15.67
CA LYS A 246 -13.41 24.22 -17.08
C LYS A 246 -14.54 23.90 -18.06
N CYS A 247 -15.62 23.25 -17.61
CA CYS A 247 -16.78 22.97 -18.46
C CYS A 247 -17.80 24.12 -18.51
N LEU A 248 -17.67 25.11 -17.62
CA LEU A 248 -18.55 26.29 -17.53
C LEU A 248 -17.93 27.55 -18.16
N SER A 249 -16.68 27.45 -18.64
CA SER A 249 -15.93 28.48 -19.37
C SER A 249 -15.84 28.12 -20.84
#